data_AF-A0A9N9EIG2-F1
#
_entry.id   AF-A0A9N9EIG2-F1
#
_cell.length_a   1.000
_cell.length_b   1.000
_cell.length_c   1.000
_cell.angle_alpha   90.00
_cell.angle_beta   90.00
_cell.angle_gamma   90.00
#
_symmetry.space_group_name_H-M   'P 1'
#
loop_
_entity.id
_entity.type
_entity.pdbx_description
1 polymer ?
#
loop_
_entity_poly.entity_id
_entity_poly.type
_entity_poly.pdbx_seq_one_letter_code
_entity_poly.pdbx_strand_id
1 'polypeptide(L)'
;MNNSSYITYLNATKVFLSTEPTIDSMISYANRLQIDTINDQICLHTSKPTNIMTDWGANMFLPEEYSHFVCGQSSADGSCLYNSASIILCGDESLRLVLRAGTVSELMKYAKYYLQLELFQKDWAWSDKAMMTSFQSEGVYVKAGYYKAE
;
A
#
# COMPACT_ATOMS: atom_id res chain seq x y z
N MET A 1 1.54 10.90 16.98
CA MET A 1 2.73 10.67 16.12
C MET A 1 2.99 11.92 15.28
N ASN A 2 4.25 12.27 15.00
CA ASN A 2 4.56 13.50 14.26
C ASN A 2 4.41 13.31 12.74
N ASN A 3 3.20 13.51 12.22
CA ASN A 3 2.87 13.37 10.79
C ASN A 3 3.79 14.21 9.86
N SER A 4 4.34 15.33 10.33
CA SER A 4 5.26 16.16 9.54
C SER A 4 6.58 15.45 9.19
N SER A 5 7.07 14.59 10.09
CA SER A 5 8.29 13.81 9.86
C SER A 5 8.10 12.76 8.76
N TYR A 6 6.97 12.05 8.78
CA TYR A 6 6.65 11.02 7.78
C TYR A 6 6.34 11.59 6.39
N ILE A 7 5.70 12.77 6.31
CA ILE A 7 5.53 13.47 5.03
C ILE A 7 6.88 13.87 4.45
N THR A 8 7.77 14.44 5.27
CA THR A 8 9.14 14.78 4.86
C THR A 8 9.87 13.54 4.34
N TYR A 9 9.79 12.42 5.06
CA TYR A 9 10.35 11.14 4.62
C TYR A 9 9.80 10.69 3.26
N LEU A 10 8.46 10.66 3.10
CA LEU A 10 7.83 10.18 1.88
C LEU A 10 8.21 11.05 0.69
N ASN A 11 8.28 12.37 0.88
CA ASN A 11 8.72 13.30 -0.16
C ASN A 11 10.19 13.12 -0.52
N ALA A 12 11.09 13.00 0.47
CA ALA A 12 12.50 12.76 0.23
C ALA A 12 12.73 11.41 -0.47
N THR A 13 12.00 10.37 -0.06
CA THR A 13 12.05 9.05 -0.68
C THR A 13 11.55 9.08 -2.12
N LYS A 14 10.47 9.82 -2.39
CA LYS A 14 9.98 10.03 -3.76
C LYS A 14 11.06 10.65 -4.64
N VAL A 15 11.72 11.71 -4.17
CA VAL A 15 12.83 12.36 -4.91
C VAL A 15 13.99 11.39 -5.14
N PHE A 16 14.37 10.62 -4.13
CA PHE A 16 15.42 9.61 -4.26
C PHE A 16 15.07 8.52 -5.28
N LEU A 17 13.84 7.98 -5.25
CA LEU A 17 13.41 6.95 -6.20
C LEU A 17 13.31 7.49 -7.64
N SER A 18 13.05 8.78 -7.82
CA SER A 18 13.08 9.43 -9.14
C SER A 18 14.48 9.51 -9.76
N THR A 19 15.55 9.21 -9.03
CA THR A 19 16.91 9.10 -9.60
C THR A 19 17.25 7.71 -10.14
N GLU A 20 16.26 6.81 -10.22
CA GLU A 20 16.43 5.42 -10.66
C GLU A 20 17.57 4.68 -9.93
N PRO A 21 17.55 4.63 -8.58
CA PRO A 21 18.64 4.06 -7.80
C PRO A 21 18.78 2.55 -8.00
N THR A 22 20.01 2.05 -7.90
CA THR A 22 20.26 0.60 -7.87
C THR A 22 19.64 -0.03 -6.62
N ILE A 23 19.39 -1.35 -6.67
CA ILE A 23 18.85 -2.10 -5.51
C ILE A 23 19.70 -1.91 -4.26
N ASP A 24 21.03 -1.98 -4.38
CA ASP A 24 21.93 -1.78 -3.24
C ASP A 24 21.87 -0.34 -2.69
N SER A 25 21.67 0.64 -3.57
CA SER A 25 21.47 2.04 -3.16
C SER A 25 20.14 2.22 -2.42
N MET A 26 19.06 1.55 -2.87
CA MET A 26 17.76 1.57 -2.18
C MET A 26 17.85 0.97 -0.79
N ILE A 27 18.48 -0.20 -0.66
CA ILE A 27 18.68 -0.88 0.63
C ILE A 27 19.50 0.03 1.57
N SER A 28 20.58 0.62 1.07
CA SER A 28 21.43 1.53 1.85
C SER A 28 20.70 2.81 2.26
N TYR A 29 19.83 3.34 1.40
CA TYR A 29 18.98 4.49 1.72
C TYR A 29 17.99 4.14 2.83
N ALA A 30 17.24 3.05 2.70
CA ALA A 30 16.25 2.61 3.68
C ALA A 30 16.87 2.35 5.06
N ASN A 31 18.03 1.67 5.12
CA ASN A 31 18.72 1.41 6.38
C ASN A 31 19.16 2.68 7.13
N ARG A 32 19.41 3.80 6.42
CA ARG A 32 19.77 5.08 7.05
C ARG A 32 18.59 5.81 7.66
N LEU A 33 17.38 5.56 7.17
CA LEU A 33 16.21 6.34 7.56
C LEU A 33 15.61 5.91 8.89
N GLN A 34 15.95 4.71 9.37
CA GLN A 34 15.57 4.19 10.69
C GLN A 34 14.11 4.48 11.04
N ILE A 35 13.19 4.21 10.09
CA ILE A 35 11.77 4.27 10.41
C ILE A 35 11.49 3.15 11.41
N ASP A 36 11.08 3.54 12.61
CA ASP A 36 10.62 2.60 13.61
C ASP A 36 9.49 1.75 13.01
N THR A 37 9.66 0.43 13.05
CA THR A 37 8.57 -0.51 12.84
C THR A 37 7.42 -0.13 13.76
N ILE A 38 6.19 -0.26 13.27
CA ILE A 38 5.00 0.03 14.07
C ILE A 38 5.06 -0.90 15.29
N ASN A 39 5.36 -0.31 16.44
CA ASN A 39 5.66 -1.03 17.68
C ASN A 39 4.46 -1.86 18.16
N ASP A 40 4.73 -2.84 19.02
CA ASP A 40 3.80 -3.81 19.63
C ASP A 40 2.61 -3.22 20.43
N GLN A 41 2.37 -1.91 20.37
CA GLN A 41 1.29 -1.19 21.07
C GLN A 41 -0.01 -1.12 20.26
N ILE A 42 -0.09 -1.84 19.14
CA ILE A 42 -1.29 -1.93 18.32
C ILE A 42 -2.34 -2.77 19.05
N CYS A 43 -3.48 -2.16 19.38
CA CYS A 43 -4.67 -2.89 19.80
C CYS A 43 -5.45 -3.27 18.54
N LEU A 44 -5.35 -4.53 18.11
CA LEU A 44 -6.19 -5.05 17.04
C LEU A 44 -7.67 -4.86 17.41
N HIS A 45 -8.36 -4.00 16.69
CA HIS A 45 -9.79 -3.77 16.87
C HIS A 45 -10.55 -4.90 16.17
N THR A 46 -11.11 -5.81 16.96
CA THR A 46 -11.96 -6.90 16.47
C THR A 46 -13.43 -6.48 16.26
N SER A 47 -13.74 -5.20 16.50
CA SER A 47 -15.05 -4.59 16.31
C SER A 47 -14.91 -3.21 15.68
N LYS A 48 -15.86 -2.81 14.83
CA LYS A 48 -15.87 -1.48 14.22
C LYS A 48 -15.82 -0.38 15.30
N PRO A 49 -14.84 0.54 15.28
CA PRO A 49 -14.81 1.67 16.20
C PRO A 49 -16.08 2.53 16.12
N THR A 50 -16.43 3.20 17.22
CA THR A 50 -17.68 3.99 17.32
C THR A 50 -17.66 5.24 16.45
N ASN A 51 -16.48 5.83 16.25
CA ASN A 51 -16.21 7.00 15.41
C ASN A 51 -16.18 6.70 13.90
N ILE A 52 -16.21 5.42 13.50
CA ILE A 52 -16.17 5.01 12.09
C ILE A 52 -17.59 4.71 11.61
N MET A 53 -18.00 5.33 10.50
CA MET A 53 -19.30 5.08 9.88
C MET A 53 -19.34 3.69 9.23
N THR A 54 -20.52 3.08 9.22
CA THR A 54 -20.75 1.81 8.50
C THR A 54 -20.89 2.09 7.01
N ASP A 55 -20.17 1.32 6.18
CA ASP A 55 -20.38 1.29 4.74
C ASP A 55 -21.48 0.29 4.39
N TRP A 56 -22.72 0.78 4.34
CA TRP A 56 -23.88 -0.04 4.00
C TRP A 56 -23.83 -0.59 2.58
N GLY A 57 -23.21 0.15 1.65
CA GLY A 57 -23.05 -0.30 0.27
C GLY A 57 -22.13 -1.52 0.22
N ALA A 58 -20.94 -1.41 0.82
CA ALA A 58 -20.00 -2.53 0.88
C ALA A 58 -20.57 -3.74 1.64
N ASN A 59 -21.29 -3.50 2.75
CA ASN A 59 -21.95 -4.57 3.53
C ASN A 59 -22.93 -5.39 2.67
N MET A 60 -23.68 -4.75 1.77
CA MET A 60 -24.66 -5.43 0.93
C MET A 60 -24.02 -6.45 -0.03
N PHE A 61 -22.74 -6.26 -0.35
CA PHE A 61 -21.98 -7.13 -1.25
C PHE A 61 -21.04 -8.10 -0.52
N LEU A 62 -21.08 -8.15 0.82
CA LEU A 62 -20.32 -9.15 1.56
C LEU A 62 -20.86 -10.55 1.22
N PRO A 63 -19.98 -11.50 0.83
CA PRO A 63 -20.35 -12.90 0.73
C PRO A 63 -20.91 -13.40 2.07
N GLU A 64 -21.82 -14.38 2.02
CA GLU A 64 -22.52 -14.89 3.20
C GLU A 64 -21.57 -15.36 4.31
N GLU A 65 -20.44 -15.98 3.93
CA GLU A 65 -19.38 -16.41 4.85
C GLU A 65 -18.75 -15.26 5.66
N TYR A 66 -18.85 -14.02 5.17
CA TYR A 66 -18.37 -12.80 5.82
C TYR A 66 -19.50 -11.93 6.40
N SER A 67 -20.74 -12.42 6.48
CA SER A 67 -21.90 -11.67 6.98
C SER A 67 -21.78 -11.19 8.44
N HIS A 68 -20.86 -11.76 9.20
CA HIS A 68 -20.54 -11.36 10.58
C HIS A 68 -19.55 -10.18 10.66
N PHE A 69 -18.94 -9.78 9.54
CA PHE A 69 -18.11 -8.59 9.47
C PHE A 69 -18.96 -7.33 9.28
N VAL A 70 -18.40 -6.19 9.66
CA VAL A 70 -18.97 -4.87 9.41
C VAL A 70 -17.99 -4.06 8.59
N CYS A 71 -18.37 -3.65 7.39
CA CYS A 71 -17.60 -2.73 6.57
C CYS A 71 -17.60 -1.34 7.22
N GLY A 72 -16.42 -0.86 7.61
CA GLY A 72 -16.21 0.51 8.06
C GLY A 72 -15.79 1.41 6.90
N GLN A 73 -16.26 2.66 6.90
CA GLN A 73 -15.83 3.66 5.93
C GLN A 73 -14.48 4.27 6.33
N SER A 74 -13.52 4.20 5.42
CA SER A 74 -12.28 4.99 5.48
C SER A 74 -12.39 6.26 4.62
N SER A 75 -11.59 7.27 4.91
CA SER A 75 -11.45 8.47 4.07
C SER A 75 -11.04 8.12 2.63
N ALA A 76 -11.72 8.74 1.66
CA ALA A 76 -11.48 8.57 0.23
C ALA A 76 -10.43 9.55 -0.32
N ASP A 77 -9.23 9.55 0.26
CA ASP A 77 -8.14 10.49 -0.06
C ASP A 77 -7.00 9.87 -0.88
N GLY A 78 -7.23 8.71 -1.48
CA GLY A 78 -6.21 7.92 -2.18
C GLY A 78 -5.25 7.16 -1.27
N SER A 79 -5.45 7.19 0.06
CA SER A 79 -4.70 6.39 1.05
C SER A 79 -5.56 5.32 1.73
N CYS A 80 -6.68 4.92 1.11
CA CYS A 80 -7.70 4.05 1.72
C CYS A 80 -7.14 2.74 2.30
N LEU A 81 -6.15 2.11 1.66
CA LEU A 81 -5.48 0.92 2.22
C LEU A 81 -4.87 1.19 3.60
N TYR A 82 -4.12 2.29 3.71
CA TYR A 82 -3.45 2.68 4.97
C TYR A 82 -4.42 3.29 5.98
N ASN A 83 -5.47 3.95 5.51
CA ASN A 83 -6.55 4.44 6.37
C ASN A 83 -7.30 3.28 7.02
N SER A 84 -7.72 2.29 6.22
CA SER A 84 -8.38 1.07 6.70
C SER A 84 -7.47 0.27 7.64
N ALA A 85 -6.19 0.08 7.27
CA ALA A 85 -5.24 -0.57 8.16
C ALA A 85 -5.09 0.19 9.48
N SER A 86 -4.96 1.53 9.45
CA SER A 86 -4.92 2.35 10.65
C SER A 86 -6.16 2.14 11.52
N ILE A 87 -7.36 2.14 10.94
CA ILE A 87 -8.61 1.92 11.67
C ILE A 87 -8.61 0.56 12.38
N ILE A 88 -8.15 -0.49 11.71
CA ILE A 88 -8.05 -1.85 12.30
C ILE A 88 -7.04 -1.87 13.46
N LEU A 89 -5.95 -1.12 13.35
CA LEU A 89 -4.81 -1.17 14.25
C LEU A 89 -4.95 -0.23 15.48
N CYS A 90 -5.66 0.89 15.35
CA CYS A 90 -5.78 1.89 16.43
C CYS A 90 -7.14 2.60 16.51
N GLY A 91 -8.12 2.21 15.70
CA GLY A 91 -9.48 2.73 15.77
C GLY A 91 -9.70 4.09 15.08
N ASP A 92 -8.66 4.64 14.46
CA ASP A 92 -8.70 5.88 13.68
C ASP A 92 -7.68 5.86 12.53
N GLU A 93 -7.58 6.94 11.76
CA GLU A 93 -6.68 7.04 10.60
C GLU A 93 -5.34 7.73 10.91
N SER A 94 -4.95 7.78 12.20
CA SER A 94 -3.75 8.51 12.64
C SER A 94 -2.44 7.85 12.21
N LEU A 95 -2.43 6.53 11.96
CA LEU A 95 -1.24 5.76 11.58
C LEU A 95 -1.00 5.74 10.06
N ARG A 96 -1.90 6.27 9.24
CA ARG A 96 -1.86 6.11 7.77
C ARG A 96 -0.50 6.48 7.14
N LEU A 97 0.13 7.55 7.63
CA LEU A 97 1.41 8.02 7.10
C LEU A 97 2.58 7.16 7.58
N VAL A 98 2.53 6.68 8.83
CA VAL A 98 3.54 5.77 9.39
C VAL A 98 3.48 4.42 8.69
N LEU A 99 2.28 3.87 8.51
CA LEU A 99 2.04 2.64 7.76
C LEU A 99 2.58 2.74 6.34
N ARG A 100 2.30 3.84 5.65
CA ARG A 100 2.82 4.08 4.30
C ARG A 100 4.34 4.20 4.27
N ALA A 101 4.93 4.98 5.17
CA ALA A 101 6.36 5.18 5.24
C ALA A 101 7.11 3.89 5.61
N GLY A 102 6.59 3.14 6.58
CA GLY A 102 7.09 1.83 6.99
C GLY A 102 7.02 0.82 5.86
N THR A 103 5.91 0.75 5.12
CA THR A 103 5.77 -0.14 3.95
C THR A 103 6.82 0.16 2.89
N VAL A 104 7.04 1.44 2.55
CA VAL A 104 8.08 1.83 1.57
C VAL A 104 9.47 1.46 2.08
N SER A 105 9.76 1.70 3.36
CA SER A 105 11.03 1.36 3.98
C SER A 105 11.30 -0.15 3.95
N GLU A 106 10.31 -0.96 4.32
CA GLU A 106 10.35 -2.42 4.32
C GLU A 106 10.65 -2.97 2.92
N LEU A 107 9.89 -2.52 1.93
CA LEU A 107 10.06 -2.94 0.53
C LEU A 107 11.46 -2.60 -0.01
N MET A 108 11.99 -1.42 0.32
CA MET A 108 13.34 -1.02 -0.09
C MET A 108 14.42 -1.82 0.65
N LYS A 109 14.27 -2.03 1.96
CA LYS A 109 15.23 -2.74 2.81
C LYS A 109 15.36 -4.21 2.42
N TYR A 110 14.25 -4.84 2.06
CA TYR A 110 14.18 -6.26 1.70
C TYR A 110 13.90 -6.49 0.21
N ALA A 111 14.22 -5.52 -0.65
CA ALA A 111 13.94 -5.57 -2.09
C ALA A 111 14.44 -6.87 -2.76
N LYS A 112 15.65 -7.33 -2.40
CA LYS A 112 16.21 -8.59 -2.93
C LYS A 112 15.35 -9.82 -2.59
N TYR A 113 14.76 -9.86 -1.40
CA TYR A 113 13.87 -10.94 -0.99
C TYR A 113 12.55 -10.89 -1.74
N TYR A 114 11.90 -9.72 -1.79
CA TYR A 114 10.61 -9.59 -2.49
C TYR A 114 10.72 -9.93 -3.97
N LEU A 115 11.80 -9.53 -4.66
CA LEU A 115 12.04 -9.86 -6.07
C LEU A 115 12.23 -11.36 -6.34
N GLN A 116 12.46 -12.18 -5.30
CA GLN A 116 12.54 -13.63 -5.43
C GLN A 116 11.19 -14.33 -5.25
N LEU A 117 10.16 -13.64 -4.73
CA LEU A 117 8.86 -14.26 -4.52
C LEU A 117 8.18 -14.54 -5.85
N GLU A 118 7.52 -15.69 -5.91
CA GLU A 118 6.87 -16.18 -7.13
C GLU A 118 5.86 -15.18 -7.70
N LEU A 119 5.16 -14.42 -6.84
CA LEU A 119 4.26 -13.34 -7.27
C LEU A 119 5.00 -12.31 -8.14
N PHE A 120 6.15 -11.81 -7.69
CA PHE A 120 6.96 -10.82 -8.42
C PHE A 120 7.74 -11.42 -9.60
N GLN A 121 7.80 -12.75 -9.70
CA GLN A 121 8.37 -13.47 -10.85
C GLN A 121 7.31 -13.84 -11.91
N LYS A 122 6.08 -14.16 -11.49
CA LYS A 122 4.96 -14.61 -12.33
C LYS A 122 4.07 -13.48 -12.82
N ASP A 123 3.96 -12.38 -12.08
CA ASP A 123 3.31 -11.14 -12.56
C ASP A 123 4.22 -10.42 -13.55
N TRP A 124 4.41 -11.14 -14.64
CA TRP A 124 5.11 -10.76 -15.83
C TRP A 124 4.15 -9.82 -16.63
N ALA A 125 3.08 -9.23 -16.07
CA ALA A 125 2.48 -7.99 -16.61
C ALA A 125 3.41 -6.74 -16.47
N TRP A 126 4.71 -7.01 -16.23
CA TRP A 126 5.93 -6.24 -16.55
C TRP A 126 7.01 -7.05 -17.32
N SER A 127 6.65 -8.14 -17.97
CA SER A 127 7.45 -9.04 -18.80
C SER A 127 6.81 -9.08 -20.19
N ASP A 128 7.31 -9.89 -21.13
CA ASP A 128 6.93 -9.89 -22.55
C ASP A 128 5.71 -10.76 -22.98
N LYS A 129 5.54 -11.98 -22.44
CA LYS A 129 4.55 -13.00 -22.85
C LYS A 129 3.05 -12.64 -22.93
N ALA A 130 2.37 -12.22 -21.85
CA ALA A 130 0.99 -11.70 -21.93
C ALA A 130 0.83 -10.23 -22.37
N MET A 131 1.92 -9.46 -22.54
CA MET A 131 1.88 -8.21 -23.29
C MET A 131 1.58 -8.59 -24.73
N MET A 132 2.27 -9.61 -25.27
CA MET A 132 1.99 -10.15 -26.60
C MET A 132 0.59 -10.75 -26.77
N THR A 133 0.00 -11.45 -25.78
CA THR A 133 -1.39 -11.93 -25.91
C THR A 133 -2.43 -10.84 -25.74
N SER A 134 -2.17 -9.79 -24.94
CA SER A 134 -3.08 -8.64 -24.81
C SER A 134 -3.17 -7.80 -26.09
N PHE A 135 -2.12 -7.80 -26.93
CA PHE A 135 -2.13 -7.17 -28.25
C PHE A 135 -2.84 -7.99 -29.33
N GLN A 136 -3.26 -9.22 -29.03
CA GLN A 136 -3.99 -10.10 -29.98
C GLN A 136 -5.48 -10.24 -29.65
N SER A 137 -5.92 -9.79 -28.47
CA SER A 137 -7.35 -9.77 -28.13
C SER A 137 -7.93 -8.38 -28.37
N GLU A 138 -8.75 -8.22 -29.40
CA GLU A 138 -9.54 -7.01 -29.67
C GLU A 138 -10.65 -6.72 -28.61
N GLY A 139 -10.52 -7.25 -27.39
CA GLY A 139 -11.56 -7.19 -26.38
C GLY A 139 -11.02 -6.97 -24.97
N VAL A 140 -11.34 -5.78 -24.44
CA VAL A 140 -11.61 -5.51 -23.01
C VAL A 140 -10.42 -5.51 -22.04
N TYR A 141 -9.28 -4.95 -22.42
CA TYR A 141 -8.38 -4.37 -21.42
C TYR A 141 -8.03 -2.93 -21.81
N VAL A 142 -8.61 -1.98 -21.07
CA VAL A 142 -8.28 -0.57 -21.18
C VAL A 142 -6.80 -0.43 -20.86
N LYS A 143 -6.03 0.10 -21.82
CA LYS A 143 -4.63 0.50 -21.65
C LYS A 143 -4.45 1.12 -20.27
N ALA A 144 -3.57 0.55 -19.46
CA ALA A 144 -2.97 1.28 -18.36
C ALA A 144 -2.22 2.47 -19.00
N GLY A 145 -2.93 3.59 -19.12
CA GLY A 145 -2.37 4.84 -19.62
C GLY A 145 -1.24 5.21 -18.68
N TYR A 146 -0.01 5.16 -19.18
CA TYR A 146 1.13 5.80 -18.57
C TYR A 146 0.72 7.24 -18.28
N TYR A 147 0.61 7.60 -16.99
CA TYR A 147 0.61 9.00 -16.59
C TYR A 147 1.99 9.55 -16.94
N LYS A 148 2.17 10.00 -18.18
CA LYS A 148 3.14 11.05 -18.47
C LYS A 148 2.56 12.30 -17.86
N ALA A 149 3.18 12.76 -16.78
CA ALA A 149 2.98 14.12 -16.32
C ALA A 149 3.44 15.05 -17.46
N GLU A 150 2.54 15.89 -17.94
CA GLU A 150 2.89 17.13 -18.63
C GLU A 150 3.58 18.09 -17.65
#